data_AF-A0A925L8J8-F1
#
_entry.id   AF-A0A925L8J8-F1
#
_cell.length_a   1.000
_cell.length_b   1.000
_cell.length_c   1.000
_cell.angle_alpha   90.00
_cell.angle_beta   90.00
_cell.angle_gamma   90.00
#
_symmetry.space_group_name_H-M   'P 1'
#
loop_
_entity.id
_entity.type
_entity.pdbx_description
1 polymer ?
#
loop_
_entity_poly.entity_id
_entity_poly.type
_entity_poly.pdbx_seq_one_letter_code
_entity_poly.pdbx_strand_id
1 'polypeptide(L)'
;IELCEYLAARVRTNGHKANPGKAWHRQCRLLLDVDRREPEQVRAAIDWATGDSFWSANIRSMATLREKYSTLQAQASRPAGKSRRQAETDDLFEQAARRMGVTDQLSIEGRAS
;
A
#
# COMPACT_ATOMS: atom_id res chain seq x y z
N ILE A 1 7.98 22.12 3.34
CA ILE A 1 6.63 22.67 2.98
C ILE A 1 6.06 21.85 1.82
N GLU A 2 6.87 21.55 0.81
CA GLU A 2 6.49 20.73 -0.35
C GLU A 2 5.74 19.43 0.00
N LEU A 3 6.26 18.60 0.93
CA LEU A 3 5.62 17.33 1.32
C LEU A 3 4.21 17.50 1.92
N CYS A 4 3.96 18.59 2.65
CA CYS A 4 2.64 18.84 3.25
C CYS A 4 1.60 19.18 2.19
N GLU A 5 1.96 20.02 1.22
CA GLU A 5 1.10 20.33 0.08
C GLU A 5 0.91 19.11 -0.82
N TYR A 6 1.96 18.31 -0.99
CA TYR A 6 1.90 17.08 -1.75
C TYR A 6 0.91 16.07 -1.16
N LEU A 7 0.98 15.80 0.15
CA LEU A 7 0.00 14.95 0.82
C LEU A 7 -1.42 15.56 0.70
N ALA A 8 -1.57 16.88 0.87
CA ALA A 8 -2.88 17.49 0.78
C ALA A 8 -3.51 17.39 -0.60
N ALA A 9 -2.72 17.52 -1.68
CA ALA A 9 -3.20 17.28 -3.03
C ALA A 9 -3.76 15.86 -3.17
N ARG A 10 -3.02 14.83 -2.73
CA ARG A 10 -3.47 13.43 -2.79
C ARG A 10 -4.72 13.16 -1.94
N VAL A 11 -4.77 13.72 -0.73
CA VAL A 11 -5.95 13.59 0.15
C VAL A 11 -7.18 14.22 -0.49
N ARG A 12 -7.04 15.37 -1.17
CA ARG A 12 -8.14 16.01 -1.91
C ARG A 12 -8.58 15.19 -3.12
N THR A 13 -7.64 14.58 -3.86
CA THR A 13 -7.96 13.65 -4.95
C THR A 13 -8.80 12.47 -4.47
N ASN A 14 -8.54 11.98 -3.26
CA ASN A 14 -9.34 10.92 -2.63
C ASN A 14 -10.69 11.41 -2.05
N GLY A 15 -11.10 12.65 -2.35
CA GLY A 15 -12.39 13.21 -1.92
C GLY A 15 -12.41 13.71 -0.47
N HIS A 16 -11.26 13.83 0.18
CA HIS A 16 -11.17 14.28 1.57
C HIS A 16 -10.67 15.72 1.68
N LYS A 17 -11.21 16.47 2.65
CA LYS A 17 -10.71 17.82 2.96
C LYS A 17 -9.29 17.75 3.53
N ALA A 18 -8.39 18.57 3.00
CA ALA A 18 -7.02 18.73 3.49
C ALA A 18 -6.65 20.21 3.60
N ASN A 19 -6.23 20.62 4.80
CA ASN A 19 -5.81 21.98 5.13
C ASN A 19 -4.40 21.95 5.76
N PRO A 20 -3.33 21.96 4.94
CA PRO A 20 -1.97 22.15 5.43
C PRO A 20 -1.87 23.42 6.28
N GLY A 21 -1.27 23.29 7.45
CA GLY A 21 -1.05 24.41 8.35
C GLY A 21 0.10 24.13 9.29
N LYS A 22 0.28 25.00 10.29
CA LYS A 22 1.39 24.93 11.25
C LYS A 22 1.52 23.55 11.90
N ALA A 23 0.39 22.91 12.23
CA ALA A 23 0.38 21.57 12.81
C ALA A 23 0.97 20.52 11.86
N TRP A 24 0.58 20.53 10.57
CA TRP A 24 1.12 19.61 9.57
C TRP A 24 2.61 19.86 9.35
N HIS A 25 3.02 21.12 9.27
CA HIS A 25 4.44 21.47 9.10
C HIS A 25 5.28 20.99 10.27
N ARG A 26 4.77 21.10 11.50
CA ARG A 26 5.44 20.56 12.70
C ARG A 26 5.59 19.04 12.61
N GLN A 27 4.54 18.32 12.26
CA GLN A 27 4.61 16.86 12.14
C GLN A 27 5.55 16.42 11.00
N CYS A 28 5.58 17.15 9.89
CA CYS A 28 6.53 16.94 8.81
C CYS A 28 7.98 17.11 9.30
N ARG A 29 8.28 18.19 10.03
CA ARG A 29 9.62 18.41 10.60
C ARG A 29 10.01 17.31 11.57
N LEU A 30 9.09 16.87 12.45
CA LEU A 30 9.36 15.75 13.34
C LEU A 30 9.66 14.46 12.57
N LEU A 31 8.93 14.19 11.48
CA LEU A 31 9.16 13.01 10.65
C LEU A 31 10.53 13.02 9.96
N LEU A 32 11.01 14.20 9.53
CA LEU A 32 12.32 14.33 8.87
C LEU A 32 13.46 14.40 9.89
N ASP A 33 13.36 15.31 10.86
CA ASP A 33 14.47 15.70 11.73
C ASP A 33 14.63 14.75 12.93
N VAL A 34 13.51 14.32 13.51
CA VAL A 34 13.50 13.48 14.71
C VAL A 34 13.43 12.01 14.35
N ASP A 35 12.51 11.63 13.45
CA ASP A 35 12.34 10.23 13.05
C ASP A 35 13.34 9.82 11.94
N ARG A 36 14.17 10.76 11.47
CA ARG A 36 15.26 10.54 10.50
C ARG A 36 14.77 9.86 9.23
N ARG A 37 13.62 10.31 8.70
CA ARG A 37 13.11 9.84 7.40
C ARG A 37 13.57 10.78 6.31
N GLU A 38 14.10 10.21 5.24
CA GLU A 38 14.48 10.99 4.07
C GLU A 38 13.23 11.51 3.35
N PRO A 39 13.27 12.73 2.78
CA PRO A 39 12.13 13.31 2.06
C PRO A 39 11.53 12.39 1.00
N GLU A 40 12.38 11.65 0.28
CA GLU A 40 11.99 10.69 -0.76
C GLU A 40 11.22 9.50 -0.17
N GLN A 41 11.64 9.01 1.01
CA GLN A 41 10.95 7.93 1.72
C GLN A 41 9.58 8.39 2.22
N VAL A 42 9.48 9.64 2.67
CA VAL A 42 8.19 10.22 3.07
C VAL A 42 7.29 10.37 1.86
N ARG A 43 7.83 10.82 0.72
CA ARG A 43 7.08 10.91 -0.54
C ARG A 43 6.56 9.56 -1.00
N ALA A 44 7.40 8.52 -1.00
CA ALA A 44 7.00 7.16 -1.33
C ALA A 44 5.91 6.62 -0.39
N ALA A 45 6.01 6.91 0.91
CA ALA A 45 4.98 6.52 1.88
C ALA A 45 3.65 7.25 1.63
N ILE A 46 3.68 8.54 1.27
CA ILE A 46 2.49 9.30 0.85
C ILE A 46 1.87 8.63 -0.38
N ASP A 47 2.68 8.30 -1.38
CA ASP A 47 2.22 7.71 -2.64
C ASP A 47 1.52 6.38 -2.42
N TRP A 48 2.16 5.50 -1.65
CA TRP A 48 1.63 4.19 -1.34
C TRP A 48 0.36 4.28 -0.49
N ALA A 49 0.39 5.04 0.62
CA ALA A 49 -0.73 5.10 1.54
C ALA A 49 -1.98 5.74 0.93
N THR A 50 -1.81 6.73 0.05
CA THR A 50 -2.94 7.41 -0.59
C THR A 50 -3.47 6.67 -1.82
N GLY A 51 -2.68 5.77 -2.41
CA GLY A 51 -3.11 4.88 -3.51
C GLY A 51 -3.80 3.60 -3.02
N ASP A 52 -3.55 3.18 -1.78
CA ASP A 52 -4.17 2.00 -1.19
C ASP A 52 -5.59 2.31 -0.66
N SER A 53 -6.55 1.42 -0.93
CA SER A 53 -7.97 1.63 -0.62
C SER A 53 -8.27 1.63 0.88
N PHE A 54 -7.48 0.91 1.68
CA PHE A 54 -7.61 0.90 3.13
C PHE A 54 -6.90 2.11 3.75
N TRP A 55 -5.66 2.37 3.33
CA TRP A 55 -4.84 3.42 3.91
C TRP A 55 -5.26 4.83 3.51
N SER A 56 -5.82 5.02 2.32
CA SER A 56 -6.28 6.34 1.86
C SER A 56 -7.34 6.96 2.77
N ALA A 57 -8.21 6.14 3.35
CA ALA A 57 -9.21 6.57 4.31
C ALA A 57 -8.60 6.95 5.69
N ASN A 58 -7.45 6.37 6.03
CA ASN A 58 -6.79 6.50 7.33
C ASN A 58 -5.67 7.56 7.34
N ILE A 59 -5.01 7.79 6.21
CA ILE A 59 -3.92 8.77 6.08
C ILE A 59 -4.46 10.05 5.45
N ARG A 60 -4.90 10.96 6.32
CA ARG A 60 -5.54 12.22 5.91
C ARG A 60 -4.79 13.48 6.36
N SER A 61 -3.68 13.29 7.07
CA SER A 61 -2.81 14.37 7.54
C SER A 61 -1.37 13.91 7.78
N MET A 62 -0.44 14.87 7.91
CA MET A 62 0.94 14.57 8.31
C MET A 62 1.02 13.92 9.70
N ALA A 63 0.09 14.22 10.60
CA ALA A 63 0.05 13.60 11.93
C ALA A 63 -0.24 12.10 11.82
N THR A 64 -1.30 11.74 11.10
CA THR A 64 -1.69 10.33 10.86
C THR A 64 -0.64 9.58 10.04
N LEU A 65 0.00 10.25 9.07
CA LEU A 65 1.11 9.66 8.30
C LEU A 65 2.28 9.30 9.21
N ARG A 66 2.74 10.24 10.04
CA ARG A 66 3.86 10.03 10.97
C ARG A 66 3.54 8.93 11.98
N GLU A 67 2.35 8.98 12.58
CA GLU A 67 1.92 7.99 13.57
C GLU A 67 1.93 6.57 13.01
N LYS A 68 1.49 6.37 11.76
CA LYS A 68 1.37 5.05 11.14
C LYS A 68 2.59 4.67 10.29
N TYR A 69 3.63 5.49 10.24
CA TYR A 69 4.72 5.35 9.28
C TYR A 69 5.41 3.98 9.31
N SER A 70 5.70 3.44 10.50
CA SER A 70 6.31 2.11 10.65
C SER A 70 5.40 1.00 10.10
N THR A 71 4.10 1.07 10.37
CA THR A 71 3.11 0.13 9.84
C THR A 71 2.99 0.25 8.33
N LEU A 72 2.98 1.47 7.79
CA LEU A 72 2.96 1.71 6.35
C LEU A 72 4.17 1.07 5.67
N GLN A 73 5.39 1.25 6.21
CA GLN A 73 6.58 0.60 5.67
C GLN A 73 6.46 -0.93 5.67
N ALA A 74 6.07 -1.52 6.80
CA ALA A 74 5.97 -2.96 6.94
C ALA A 74 4.92 -3.57 6.01
N GLN A 75 3.82 -2.85 5.74
CA GLN A 75 2.80 -3.31 4.80
C GLN A 75 3.18 -3.06 3.34
N ALA A 76 3.83 -1.94 3.02
CA ALA A 76 4.31 -1.63 1.68
C ALA A 76 5.41 -2.59 1.21
N SER A 77 6.23 -3.10 2.13
CA SER A 77 7.27 -4.08 1.83
C SER A 77 6.75 -5.51 1.66
N ARG A 78 5.47 -5.77 1.96
CA ARG A 78 4.92 -7.10 1.74
C ARG A 78 4.83 -7.33 0.23
N PRO A 79 5.36 -8.47 -0.28
CA PRO A 79 5.03 -8.86 -1.63
C PRO A 79 3.51 -8.94 -1.73
N ALA A 80 2.96 -8.66 -2.92
CA ALA A 80 1.56 -8.92 -3.24
C ALA A 80 1.34 -10.45 -3.21
N GLY A 81 1.35 -11.01 -2.02
CA GLY A 81 1.23 -12.43 -1.75
C GLY A 81 -0.24 -12.76 -1.66
N LYS A 82 -0.64 -13.83 -2.35
CA LYS A 82 -1.94 -14.47 -2.17
C LYS A 82 -2.26 -14.51 -0.67
N SER A 83 -3.45 -14.03 -0.31
CA SER A 83 -3.87 -14.08 1.09
C SER A 83 -3.72 -15.51 1.60
N ARG A 84 -3.43 -15.71 2.90
CA ARG A 84 -3.30 -17.06 3.48
C ARG A 84 -4.52 -17.94 3.14
N ARG A 85 -5.70 -17.32 3.10
CA ARG A 85 -6.95 -17.94 2.70
C ARG A 85 -6.97 -18.35 1.22
N GLN A 86 -6.40 -17.54 0.34
CA GLN A 86 -6.23 -17.86 -1.08
C GLN A 86 -5.22 -18.99 -1.28
N ALA A 87 -4.12 -18.99 -0.53
CA ALA A 87 -3.14 -20.08 -0.55
C ALA A 87 -3.79 -21.39 -0.06
N GLU A 88 -4.53 -21.35 1.04
CA GLU A 88 -5.26 -22.50 1.58
C GLU A 88 -6.32 -23.04 0.60
N THR A 89 -7.06 -22.16 -0.12
CA THR A 89 -8.01 -22.62 -1.15
C THR A 89 -7.34 -23.21 -2.37
N ASP A 90 -6.22 -22.61 -2.82
CA ASP A 90 -5.46 -23.12 -3.97
C ASP A 90 -4.87 -24.50 -3.64
N ASP A 91 -4.30 -24.66 -2.44
CA ASP A 91 -3.76 -25.93 -1.95
C ASP A 91 -4.86 -27.00 -1.82
N LEU A 92 -6.05 -26.63 -1.34
CA LEU A 92 -7.19 -27.55 -1.21
C LEU A 92 -7.70 -27.99 -2.59
N PHE A 93 -7.79 -27.05 -3.53
CA PHE A 93 -8.20 -27.32 -4.91
C PHE A 93 -7.19 -28.23 -5.61
N GLU A 94 -5.89 -27.97 -5.45
CA GLU A 94 -4.83 -28.77 -6.05
C GLU A 94 -4.79 -30.20 -5.47
N GLN A 95 -4.99 -30.36 -4.16
CA GLN A 95 -5.14 -31.67 -3.53
C GLN A 95 -6.38 -32.42 -4.03
N ALA A 96 -7.50 -31.73 -4.22
CA ALA A 96 -8.73 -32.32 -4.75
C ALA A 96 -8.54 -32.75 -6.23
N ALA A 97 -7.89 -31.93 -7.05
CA ALA A 97 -7.57 -32.23 -8.45
C ALA A 97 -6.67 -33.47 -8.59
N ARG A 98 -5.62 -33.57 -7.75
CA ARG A 98 -4.75 -34.75 -7.67
C ARG A 98 -5.50 -36.01 -7.26
N ARG A 99 -6.45 -35.89 -6.31
CA ARG A 99 -7.25 -37.02 -5.83
C ARG A 99 -8.30 -37.49 -6.85
N MET A 100 -8.78 -36.60 -7.71
CA MET A 100 -9.72 -36.92 -8.79
C MET A 100 -9.03 -37.35 -10.09
N GLY A 101 -7.69 -37.43 -10.14
CA GLY A 101 -6.95 -37.84 -11.33
C GLY A 101 -7.05 -36.85 -12.50
N VAL A 102 -7.44 -35.59 -12.23
CA VAL A 102 -7.50 -34.53 -13.24
C VAL A 102 -6.15 -33.84 -13.26
N THR A 103 -5.20 -34.45 -13.95
CA THR A 103 -3.94 -33.80 -14.33
C THR A 103 -3.73 -34.04 -15.82
N ASP A 104 -4.30 -33.15 -16.64
CA ASP A 104 -3.70 -32.55 -17.84
C ASP A 104 -4.81 -32.11 -18.82
N GLN A 105 -4.95 -30.80 -19.01
CA GLN A 105 -5.17 -30.15 -20.30
C GLN A 105 -5.38 -28.66 -20.07
N LEU A 106 -4.27 -27.93 -20.00
CA LEU A 106 -4.16 -26.55 -20.48
C LEU A 106 -2.70 -26.32 -20.88
N SER A 107 -2.17 -27.25 -21.70
CA SER A 107 -1.03 -26.95 -22.56
C SER A 107 -1.54 -26.09 -23.71
N ILE A 108 -1.19 -24.81 -23.60
CA ILE A 108 -1.01 -23.82 -24.65
C ILE A 108 -0.87 -24.45 -26.05
N GLU A 109 -1.93 -24.45 -26.85
CA GLU A 109 -1.82 -24.48 -28.31
C GLU A 109 -1.87 -23.05 -28.84
N GLY A 110 -0.72 -22.38 -28.71
CA GLY A 110 -0.34 -21.29 -29.57
C GLY A 110 0.68 -21.81 -30.58
N ARG A 111 0.23 -22.40 -31.70
CA ARG A 111 1.05 -22.51 -32.91
C ARG A 111 0.19 -22.58 -34.16
N ALA A 112 0.26 -21.48 -34.91
CA ALA A 112 0.18 -21.37 -36.37
C ALA A 112 -1.07 -21.90 -37.08
N SER A 113 -1.84 -20.97 -37.65
CA SER A 113 -2.18 -20.97 -39.09
C SER A 113 -2.34 -19.53 -39.55
#